data_AF-A0A7G2LT12-F1
#
_entry.id   AF-A0A7G2LT12-F1
#
_cell.length_a   1.000
_cell.length_b   1.000
_cell.length_c   1.000
_cell.angle_alpha   90.00
_cell.angle_beta   90.00
_cell.angle_gamma   90.00
#
_symmetry.space_group_name_H-M   'P 1'
#
loop_
_entity.id
_entity.type
_entity.pdbx_description
1 polymer ?
#
loop_
_entity_poly.entity_id
_entity_poly.type
_entity_poly.pdbx_seq_one_letter_code
_entity_poly.pdbx_strand_id
1 'polypeptide(L)'
;MVGPSGRPSHLFPHPTSKRAKAFGGRNPCLPFASSAGRQSLRSVNRLGRGRRQPLNPVKITPVAPLKVRPNRAASPAAWDTQWAASTNQQRSLRDQVKEVLAASDLSLVALKLDSAQAELRLRNDQYQAPAVAVGRAARALAWVLPASVETFRIVLVEGGLAQSAVTVRRSDLEALAYDPQAADALLAVAGIGEAAPRLPDALENDDLYPDFAWSIGPYVSPSYFDPEEPVRLDGGIEATAAFRPAPGWTIAGGLKHRLFGNVGDKSQESNSVLPHVRTDGPRYANEGDTFIDNAYVSKQWKAGN
;
A
#
# COMPACT_ATOMS: atom_id res chain seq x y z
N MET A 1 -46.79 -29.24 33.67
CA MET A 1 -47.60 -30.19 32.88
C MET A 1 -47.07 -30.14 31.46
N VAL A 2 -46.01 -30.88 31.11
CA VAL A 2 -45.92 -32.31 30.72
C VAL A 2 -46.73 -32.60 29.44
N GLY A 3 -46.04 -33.04 28.37
CA GLY A 3 -46.45 -33.22 26.96
C GLY A 3 -47.45 -34.37 26.69
N PRO A 4 -47.43 -35.10 25.53
CA PRO A 4 -46.34 -35.41 24.59
C PRO A 4 -46.65 -35.06 23.11
N SER A 5 -45.71 -34.81 22.19
CA SER A 5 -44.76 -35.69 21.47
C SER A 5 -45.37 -36.84 20.65
N GLY A 6 -45.29 -36.74 19.32
CA GLY A 6 -45.63 -37.77 18.36
C GLY A 6 -44.58 -37.86 17.25
N ARG A 7 -43.78 -38.92 17.27
CA ARG A 7 -42.95 -39.41 16.14
C ARG A 7 -43.81 -40.28 15.21
N PRO A 8 -43.33 -40.55 13.98
CA PRO A 8 -42.96 -41.93 13.71
C PRO A 8 -41.62 -42.09 12.98
N SER A 9 -41.10 -43.30 13.13
CA SER A 9 -39.81 -43.86 12.73
C SER A 9 -39.89 -44.72 11.45
N HIS A 10 -38.70 -45.12 10.96
CA HIS A 10 -38.38 -46.15 9.94
C HIS A 10 -38.39 -45.67 8.46
N LEU A 11 -37.48 -46.07 7.56
CA LEU A 11 -36.59 -47.25 7.49
C LEU A 11 -35.46 -46.97 6.46
N PHE A 12 -34.23 -47.43 6.72
CA PHE A 12 -33.14 -47.58 5.74
C PHE A 12 -33.48 -48.69 4.71
N PRO A 13 -32.86 -48.69 3.51
CA PRO A 13 -31.80 -49.68 3.28
C PRO A 13 -30.63 -49.21 2.40
N HIS A 14 -29.44 -49.73 2.73
CA HIS A 14 -28.33 -49.92 1.79
C HIS A 14 -28.61 -51.14 0.88
N PRO A 15 -27.97 -51.19 -0.30
CA PRO A 15 -27.20 -52.40 -0.60
C PRO A 15 -25.82 -52.14 -1.23
N THR A 16 -25.01 -53.19 -1.14
CA THR A 16 -23.58 -53.30 -1.36
C THR A 16 -23.23 -53.99 -2.69
N SER A 17 -22.07 -53.62 -3.24
CA SER A 17 -21.12 -54.42 -4.04
C SER A 17 -21.50 -54.94 -5.44
N LYS A 18 -20.65 -54.69 -6.45
CA LYS A 18 -19.61 -55.64 -6.95
C LYS A 18 -19.03 -55.22 -8.32
N ARG A 19 -17.71 -55.43 -8.42
CA ARG A 19 -16.84 -55.58 -9.60
C ARG A 19 -17.47 -56.07 -10.91
N ALA A 20 -16.96 -55.56 -12.03
CA ALA A 20 -16.47 -56.38 -13.15
C ALA A 20 -15.40 -55.64 -13.99
N LYS A 21 -14.33 -56.39 -14.31
CA LYS A 21 -13.24 -56.14 -15.27
C LYS A 21 -13.62 -56.82 -16.61
N ALA A 22 -13.15 -56.28 -17.73
CA ALA A 22 -12.50 -56.96 -18.88
C ALA A 22 -12.69 -56.09 -20.16
N PHE A 23 -11.64 -55.55 -20.79
CA PHE A 23 -10.62 -56.15 -21.68
C PHE A 23 -11.07 -56.35 -23.14
N GLY A 24 -10.29 -55.79 -24.08
CA GLY A 24 -9.99 -56.46 -25.36
C GLY A 24 -9.90 -55.59 -26.63
N GLY A 25 -8.68 -55.46 -27.19
CA GLY A 25 -8.44 -55.08 -28.60
C GLY A 25 -7.15 -54.27 -28.84
N ARG A 26 -5.96 -54.82 -28.58
CA ARG A 26 -4.98 -55.37 -29.56
C ARG A 26 -4.28 -54.36 -30.52
N ASN A 27 -3.09 -53.94 -30.09
CA ASN A 27 -1.75 -53.88 -30.75
C ASN A 27 -1.58 -54.66 -32.09
N PRO A 28 -0.58 -54.33 -32.98
CA PRO A 28 0.86 -54.44 -32.61
C PRO A 28 1.97 -53.58 -33.30
N CYS A 29 3.10 -53.50 -32.56
CA CYS A 29 4.53 -53.57 -32.94
C CYS A 29 5.27 -52.43 -33.68
N LEU A 30 6.07 -51.65 -32.91
CA LEU A 30 7.57 -51.46 -32.87
C LEU A 30 8.42 -51.64 -34.17
N PRO A 31 9.62 -51.00 -34.32
CA PRO A 31 10.63 -50.80 -33.26
C PRO A 31 11.50 -49.50 -33.23
N PHE A 32 12.08 -49.27 -32.05
CA PHE A 32 13.43 -48.77 -31.69
C PHE A 32 14.32 -48.09 -32.76
N ALA A 33 14.78 -46.86 -32.45
CA ALA A 33 16.14 -46.40 -32.79
C ALA A 33 16.61 -45.27 -31.84
N SER A 34 17.76 -45.51 -31.21
CA SER A 34 18.54 -44.61 -30.37
C SER A 34 19.51 -43.79 -31.23
N SER A 35 19.60 -42.47 -31.03
CA SER A 35 20.78 -41.65 -31.38
C SER A 35 20.73 -40.39 -30.49
N ALA A 36 21.64 -40.20 -29.53
CA ALA A 36 23.05 -39.81 -29.66
C ALA A 36 23.26 -38.41 -30.28
N GLY A 37 23.40 -37.44 -29.38
CA GLY A 37 24.41 -36.37 -29.45
C GLY A 37 24.45 -35.45 -30.67
N ARG A 38 24.04 -34.18 -30.47
CA ARG A 38 24.68 -32.99 -31.06
C ARG A 38 24.15 -31.72 -30.38
N GLN A 39 24.76 -31.31 -29.28
CA GLN A 39 24.68 -29.92 -28.84
C GLN A 39 25.81 -29.15 -29.54
N SER A 40 25.41 -28.36 -30.53
CA SER A 40 26.27 -27.48 -31.32
C SER A 40 26.70 -26.28 -30.48
N LEU A 41 27.98 -26.22 -30.11
CA LEU A 41 28.66 -24.96 -29.79
C LEU A 41 28.73 -24.06 -31.04
N ARG A 42 28.05 -22.91 -30.99
CA ARG A 42 28.36 -21.68 -31.74
C ARG A 42 27.95 -20.52 -30.83
N SER A 43 28.84 -20.02 -29.99
CA SER A 43 29.82 -18.95 -30.23
C SER A 43 29.23 -17.57 -30.58
N VAL A 44 29.93 -16.58 -30.03
CA VAL A 44 30.04 -15.16 -30.42
C VAL A 44 29.16 -14.16 -29.66
N ASN A 45 29.82 -13.57 -28.67
CA ASN A 45 29.81 -12.14 -28.31
C ASN A 45 28.99 -11.26 -29.27
N ARG A 46 27.86 -10.74 -28.79
CA ARG A 46 27.28 -9.52 -29.31
C ARG A 46 27.37 -8.46 -28.21
N LEU A 47 28.46 -7.70 -28.24
CA LEU A 47 28.55 -6.35 -27.67
C LEU A 47 27.46 -5.50 -28.33
N GLY A 48 26.26 -5.53 -27.76
CA GLY A 48 25.09 -4.79 -28.22
C GLY A 48 24.63 -3.87 -27.10
N ARG A 49 24.96 -2.58 -27.25
CA ARG A 49 24.42 -1.40 -26.53
C ARG A 49 23.49 -1.76 -25.36
N GLY A 50 24.03 -1.67 -24.14
CA GLY A 50 23.25 -1.78 -22.91
C GLY A 50 22.08 -0.81 -22.97
N ARG A 51 20.86 -1.34 -23.15
CA ARG A 51 19.65 -0.61 -22.85
C ARG A 51 19.79 -0.20 -21.40
N ARG A 52 19.82 1.11 -21.15
CA ARG A 52 19.74 1.69 -19.81
C ARG A 52 18.35 1.38 -19.25
N GLN A 53 18.09 0.12 -18.91
CA GLN A 53 16.94 -0.22 -18.09
C GLN A 53 17.27 0.28 -16.69
N PRO A 54 16.40 1.11 -16.08
CA PRO A 54 16.57 1.46 -14.68
C PRO A 54 16.59 0.16 -13.85
N LEU A 55 17.41 0.14 -12.80
CA LEU A 55 17.55 -1.01 -11.88
C LEU A 55 16.18 -1.47 -11.34
N ASN A 56 15.21 -0.55 -11.25
CA ASN A 56 13.80 -0.85 -11.06
C ASN A 56 13.00 -0.41 -12.31
N PRO A 57 12.45 -1.35 -13.11
CA PRO A 57 11.57 -0.98 -14.22
C PRO A 57 10.32 -0.28 -13.70
N VAL A 58 9.90 0.81 -14.36
CA VAL A 58 8.65 1.50 -14.02
C VAL A 58 7.50 0.54 -14.28
N LYS A 59 6.87 0.03 -13.21
CA LYS A 59 5.67 -0.79 -13.31
C LYS A 59 4.47 0.15 -13.51
N ILE A 60 4.09 0.37 -14.76
CA ILE A 60 2.87 1.12 -15.06
C ILE A 60 1.70 0.15 -14.95
N THR A 61 1.04 0.12 -13.79
CA THR A 61 -0.24 -0.60 -13.66
C THR A 61 -1.27 0.10 -14.55
N PRO A 62 -1.82 -0.60 -15.57
CA PRO A 62 -2.83 -0.02 -16.45
C PRO A 62 -3.99 0.52 -15.63
N VAL A 63 -4.48 1.71 -15.99
CA VAL A 63 -5.66 2.28 -15.36
C VAL A 63 -6.88 1.58 -15.95
N ALA A 64 -7.79 1.10 -15.10
CA ALA A 64 -9.04 0.51 -15.57
C ALA A 64 -9.84 1.52 -16.43
N PRO A 65 -10.52 1.07 -17.49
CA PRO A 65 -11.33 1.95 -18.33
C PRO A 65 -12.43 2.61 -17.50
N LEU A 66 -12.72 3.88 -17.82
CA LEU A 66 -13.78 4.62 -17.15
C LEU A 66 -15.15 4.05 -17.53
N LYS A 67 -15.98 3.74 -16.54
CA LYS A 67 -17.38 3.36 -16.76
C LYS A 67 -18.23 4.61 -16.94
N VAL A 68 -18.65 4.89 -18.18
CA VAL A 68 -19.54 6.02 -18.48
C VAL A 68 -20.94 5.73 -17.95
N ARG A 69 -21.55 6.72 -17.27
CA ARG A 69 -22.92 6.61 -16.77
C ARG A 69 -23.95 6.54 -17.91
N PRO A 70 -25.05 5.78 -17.75
CA PRO A 70 -26.16 5.82 -18.69
C PRO A 70 -26.86 7.19 -18.63
N ASN A 71 -27.42 7.63 -19.75
CA ASN A 71 -28.22 8.85 -19.79
C ASN A 71 -29.39 8.76 -18.80
N ARG A 72 -29.58 9.81 -17.98
CA ARG A 72 -30.65 9.90 -16.98
C ARG A 72 -32.03 9.67 -17.57
N ALA A 73 -32.30 10.16 -18.78
CA ALA A 73 -33.58 9.95 -19.45
C ALA A 73 -33.80 8.49 -19.86
N ALA A 74 -32.73 7.79 -20.24
CA ALA A 74 -32.78 6.40 -20.69
C ALA A 74 -32.78 5.39 -19.53
N SER A 75 -32.23 5.76 -18.37
CA SER A 75 -32.17 4.87 -17.20
C SER A 75 -32.31 5.65 -15.88
N PRO A 76 -33.53 6.14 -15.54
CA PRO A 76 -33.74 6.93 -14.33
C PRO A 76 -33.37 6.20 -13.03
N ALA A 77 -33.60 4.89 -12.98
CA ALA A 77 -33.29 4.07 -11.80
C ALA A 77 -31.79 4.04 -11.45
N ALA A 78 -30.89 4.20 -12.42
CA ALA A 78 -29.45 4.25 -12.17
C ALA A 78 -29.03 5.53 -11.41
N TRP A 79 -29.88 6.56 -11.43
CA TRP A 79 -29.68 7.87 -10.82
C TRP A 79 -30.42 8.03 -9.49
N ASP A 80 -30.94 6.94 -8.93
CA ASP A 80 -31.58 6.96 -7.62
C ASP A 80 -30.60 7.43 -6.53
N THR A 81 -31.15 8.09 -5.51
CA THR A 81 -30.42 8.66 -4.37
C THR A 81 -30.85 8.06 -3.04
N GLN A 82 -31.85 7.16 -3.01
CA GLN A 82 -32.31 6.52 -1.78
C GLN A 82 -31.20 5.74 -1.07
N TRP A 83 -30.22 5.25 -1.82
CA TRP A 83 -29.06 4.55 -1.28
C TRP A 83 -28.26 5.39 -0.27
N ALA A 84 -28.24 6.72 -0.46
CA ALA A 84 -27.49 7.62 0.40
C ALA A 84 -28.07 7.71 1.82
N ALA A 85 -29.33 7.33 2.03
CA ALA A 85 -29.94 7.25 3.36
C ALA A 85 -29.63 5.92 4.09
N SER A 86 -29.14 4.90 3.38
CA SER A 86 -28.89 3.58 3.96
C SER A 86 -27.43 3.39 4.36
N THR A 87 -27.15 3.38 5.66
CA THR A 87 -25.80 3.15 6.20
C THR A 87 -25.18 1.83 5.72
N ASN A 88 -25.99 0.77 5.57
CA ASN A 88 -25.51 -0.52 5.09
C ASN A 88 -25.04 -0.44 3.62
N GLN A 89 -25.77 0.28 2.76
CA GLN A 89 -25.37 0.45 1.38
C GLN A 89 -24.13 1.34 1.25
N GLN A 90 -24.05 2.41 2.04
CA GLN A 90 -22.85 3.26 2.08
C GLN A 90 -21.61 2.47 2.54
N ARG A 91 -21.72 1.59 3.55
CA ARG A 91 -20.63 0.70 3.97
C ARG A 91 -20.20 -0.26 2.85
N SER A 92 -21.15 -0.88 2.15
CA SER A 92 -20.83 -1.75 1.01
C SER A 92 -20.11 -0.99 -0.11
N LEU A 93 -20.53 0.25 -0.39
CA LEU A 93 -19.82 1.11 -1.35
C LEU A 93 -18.41 1.47 -0.86
N ARG A 94 -18.22 1.77 0.43
CA ARG A 94 -16.89 2.01 1.03
C ARG A 94 -15.97 0.81 0.84
N ASP A 95 -16.47 -0.40 1.09
CA ASP A 95 -15.69 -1.64 0.95
C ASP A 95 -15.29 -1.88 -0.51
N GLN A 96 -16.20 -1.67 -1.46
CA GLN A 96 -15.91 -1.76 -2.89
C GLN A 96 -14.89 -0.70 -3.36
N VAL A 97 -15.03 0.56 -2.91
CA VAL A 97 -14.05 1.61 -3.22
C VAL A 97 -12.68 1.25 -2.65
N LYS A 98 -12.63 0.74 -1.41
CA LYS A 98 -11.40 0.29 -0.76
C LYS A 98 -10.70 -0.81 -1.57
N GLU A 99 -11.44 -1.80 -2.04
CA GLU A 99 -10.90 -2.88 -2.88
C GLU A 99 -10.31 -2.36 -4.20
N VAL A 100 -11.04 -1.49 -4.91
CA VAL A 100 -10.58 -0.91 -6.18
C VAL A 100 -9.36 0.00 -6.00
N LEU A 101 -9.30 0.77 -4.89
CA LEU A 101 -8.14 1.60 -4.56
C LEU A 101 -6.91 0.74 -4.22
N ALA A 102 -7.09 -0.34 -3.46
CA ALA A 102 -6.00 -1.25 -3.12
C ALA A 102 -5.37 -1.89 -4.36
N ALA A 103 -6.17 -2.22 -5.38
CA ALA A 103 -5.67 -2.70 -6.68
C ALA A 103 -4.81 -1.66 -7.43
N SER A 104 -4.89 -0.39 -7.04
CA SER A 104 -4.07 0.71 -7.57
C SER A 104 -2.98 1.16 -6.59
N ASP A 105 -2.65 0.39 -5.56
CA ASP A 105 -1.69 0.73 -4.51
C ASP A 105 -2.03 2.04 -3.76
N LEU A 106 -3.34 2.30 -3.58
CA LEU A 106 -3.87 3.43 -2.81
C LEU A 106 -4.67 2.90 -1.62
N SER A 107 -4.49 3.50 -0.46
CA SER A 107 -5.18 3.08 0.77
C SER A 107 -6.32 4.04 1.10
N LEU A 108 -7.54 3.52 1.24
CA LEU A 108 -8.69 4.31 1.70
C LEU A 108 -8.52 4.64 3.19
N VAL A 109 -8.60 5.91 3.56
CA VAL A 109 -8.57 6.38 4.96
C VAL A 109 -9.99 6.58 5.48
N ALA A 110 -10.78 7.36 4.76
CA ALA A 110 -12.17 7.61 5.10
C ALA A 110 -12.97 7.96 3.85
N LEU A 111 -14.25 7.63 3.84
CA LEU A 111 -15.17 7.97 2.76
C LEU A 111 -16.45 8.56 3.33
N LYS A 112 -16.78 9.78 2.94
CA LYS A 112 -18.08 10.40 3.20
C LYS A 112 -18.90 10.41 1.92
N LEU A 113 -20.11 9.89 2.00
CA LEU A 113 -21.02 9.78 0.87
C LEU A 113 -22.27 10.62 1.11
N ASP A 114 -22.65 11.35 0.06
CA ASP A 114 -23.94 12.02 -0.11
C ASP A 114 -24.55 11.53 -1.44
N SER A 115 -25.84 11.80 -1.63
CA SER A 115 -26.60 11.60 -2.85
C SER A 115 -25.91 12.09 -4.13
N ALA A 116 -25.17 13.19 -4.08
CA ALA A 116 -24.54 13.82 -5.25
C ALA A 116 -23.02 14.06 -5.10
N GLN A 117 -22.46 13.85 -3.91
CA GLN A 117 -21.06 14.18 -3.61
C GLN A 117 -20.40 13.04 -2.84
N ALA A 118 -19.10 12.85 -3.07
CA ALA A 118 -18.27 11.94 -2.29
C ALA A 118 -16.98 12.65 -1.88
N GLU A 119 -16.67 12.67 -0.57
CA GLU A 119 -15.36 13.04 -0.07
C GLU A 119 -14.56 11.78 0.26
N LEU A 120 -13.52 11.51 -0.52
CA LEU A 120 -12.57 10.43 -0.31
C LEU A 120 -11.30 10.98 0.32
N ARG A 121 -10.93 10.42 1.47
CA ARG A 121 -9.61 10.60 2.07
C ARG A 121 -8.76 9.37 1.81
N LEU A 122 -7.56 9.55 1.26
CA LEU A 122 -6.68 8.43 0.90
C LEU A 122 -5.23 8.69 1.29
N ARG A 123 -4.50 7.60 1.54
CA ARG A 123 -3.04 7.61 1.68
C ARG A 123 -2.41 7.17 0.37
N ASN A 124 -1.41 7.92 -0.07
CA ASN A 124 -0.67 7.63 -1.28
C ASN A 124 0.62 6.87 -0.91
N ASP A 125 0.62 5.57 -1.13
CA ASP A 125 1.69 4.68 -0.66
C ASP A 125 2.80 4.46 -1.72
N GLN A 126 2.56 4.85 -2.98
CA GLN A 126 3.43 4.49 -4.11
C GLN A 126 3.80 5.67 -5.02
N TYR A 127 2.86 6.55 -5.34
CA TYR A 127 3.06 7.49 -6.45
C TYR A 127 3.85 8.72 -6.01
N GLN A 128 4.97 8.98 -6.67
CA GLN A 128 5.73 10.22 -6.44
C GLN A 128 4.94 11.48 -6.79
N ALA A 129 4.09 11.42 -7.82
CA ALA A 129 3.25 12.52 -8.26
C ALA A 129 1.84 12.41 -7.63
N PRO A 130 1.45 13.31 -6.71
CA PRO A 130 0.15 13.25 -6.05
C PRO A 130 -1.04 13.32 -7.02
N ALA A 131 -0.88 14.06 -8.14
CA ALA A 131 -1.89 14.16 -9.19
C ALA A 131 -2.25 12.80 -9.81
N VAL A 132 -1.31 11.86 -9.89
CA VAL A 132 -1.56 10.51 -10.40
C VAL A 132 -2.47 9.73 -9.43
N ALA A 133 -2.19 9.82 -8.13
CA ALA A 133 -3.02 9.21 -7.09
C ALA A 133 -4.46 9.78 -7.14
N VAL A 134 -4.59 11.11 -7.25
CA VAL A 134 -5.90 11.78 -7.39
C VAL A 134 -6.64 11.30 -8.64
N GLY A 135 -5.98 11.26 -9.80
CA GLY A 135 -6.62 10.81 -11.05
C GLY A 135 -7.02 9.34 -11.05
N ARG A 136 -6.28 8.46 -10.36
CA ARG A 136 -6.63 7.06 -10.17
C ARG A 136 -7.80 6.90 -9.21
N ALA A 137 -7.77 7.63 -8.11
CA ALA A 137 -8.85 7.66 -7.13
C ALA A 137 -10.16 8.15 -7.75
N ALA A 138 -10.11 9.21 -8.56
CA ALA A 138 -11.28 9.73 -9.26
C ALA A 138 -11.92 8.70 -10.20
N ARG A 139 -11.10 7.90 -10.90
CA ARG A 139 -11.59 6.80 -11.76
C ARG A 139 -12.13 5.63 -10.95
N ALA A 140 -11.52 5.31 -9.81
CA ALA A 140 -12.02 4.29 -8.88
C ALA A 140 -13.40 4.68 -8.33
N LEU A 141 -13.57 5.94 -7.91
CA LEU A 141 -14.87 6.48 -7.49
C LEU A 141 -15.88 6.46 -8.64
N ALA A 142 -15.46 6.83 -9.86
CA ALA A 142 -16.31 6.75 -11.04
C ALA A 142 -16.80 5.32 -11.33
N TRP A 143 -15.94 4.33 -11.12
CA TRP A 143 -16.25 2.92 -11.34
C TRP A 143 -17.27 2.35 -10.34
N VAL A 144 -17.10 2.68 -9.05
CA VAL A 144 -17.87 2.07 -7.96
C VAL A 144 -19.15 2.83 -7.61
N LEU A 145 -19.09 4.16 -7.54
CA LEU A 145 -20.20 4.94 -6.99
C LEU A 145 -21.41 5.02 -7.94
N PRO A 146 -22.65 5.07 -7.43
CA PRO A 146 -23.86 5.21 -8.25
C PRO A 146 -23.85 6.44 -9.15
N ALA A 147 -24.62 6.42 -10.24
CA ALA A 147 -24.58 7.46 -11.27
C ALA A 147 -24.97 8.86 -10.75
N SER A 148 -25.74 8.92 -9.65
CA SER A 148 -26.16 10.15 -8.99
C SER A 148 -25.01 10.98 -8.41
N VAL A 149 -23.89 10.36 -8.03
CA VAL A 149 -22.71 11.08 -7.52
C VAL A 149 -22.01 11.82 -8.67
N GLU A 150 -21.96 13.14 -8.58
CA GLU A 150 -21.37 14.01 -9.59
C GLU A 150 -20.03 14.59 -9.13
N THR A 151 -19.89 14.93 -7.85
CA THR A 151 -18.70 15.63 -7.35
C THR A 151 -17.82 14.70 -6.53
N PHE A 152 -16.55 14.61 -6.90
CA PHE A 152 -15.53 13.89 -6.16
C PHE A 152 -14.59 14.88 -5.49
N ARG A 153 -14.59 14.89 -4.16
CA ARG A 153 -13.62 15.64 -3.37
C ARG A 153 -12.58 14.66 -2.84
N ILE A 154 -11.37 14.74 -3.36
CA ILE A 154 -10.29 13.79 -3.05
C ILE A 154 -9.26 14.52 -2.19
N VAL A 155 -9.01 14.00 -1.00
CA VAL A 155 -8.10 14.56 -0.02
C VAL A 155 -6.98 13.57 0.24
N LEU A 156 -5.74 14.03 0.10
CA LEU A 156 -4.58 13.24 0.47
C LEU A 156 -4.33 13.35 1.97
N VAL A 157 -4.01 12.22 2.59
CA VAL A 157 -3.70 12.14 4.01
C VAL A 157 -2.28 11.61 4.17
N GLU A 158 -1.45 12.35 4.90
CA GLU A 158 -0.07 11.99 5.21
C GLU A 158 0.18 12.23 6.70
N GLY A 159 0.77 11.26 7.41
CA GLY A 159 0.98 11.36 8.86
C GLY A 159 -0.31 11.54 9.68
N GLY A 160 -1.47 11.16 9.13
CA GLY A 160 -2.79 11.42 9.75
C GLY A 160 -3.32 12.84 9.56
N LEU A 161 -2.63 13.67 8.76
CA LEU A 161 -3.04 15.04 8.44
C LEU A 161 -3.70 15.10 7.06
N ALA A 162 -4.89 15.69 7.01
CA ALA A 162 -5.56 16.02 5.76
C ALA A 162 -4.84 17.19 5.07
N GLN A 163 -4.35 16.97 3.85
CA GLN A 163 -3.67 17.97 3.03
C GLN A 163 -4.67 18.77 2.17
N SER A 164 -4.27 19.13 0.95
CA SER A 164 -5.14 19.82 -0.01
C SER A 164 -6.24 18.90 -0.52
N ALA A 165 -7.43 19.46 -0.73
CA ALA A 165 -8.55 18.80 -1.34
C ALA A 165 -8.61 19.14 -2.84
N VAL A 166 -8.70 18.12 -3.69
CA VAL A 166 -8.92 18.27 -5.12
C VAL A 166 -10.34 17.86 -5.44
N THR A 167 -11.12 18.79 -5.97
CA THR A 167 -12.50 18.57 -6.39
C THR A 167 -12.53 18.35 -7.90
N VAL A 168 -13.08 17.21 -8.33
CA VAL A 168 -13.23 16.84 -9.72
C VAL A 168 -14.69 16.47 -9.97
N ARG A 169 -15.25 16.91 -11.10
CA ARG A 169 -16.60 16.50 -11.52
C ARG A 169 -16.52 15.21 -12.33
N ARG A 170 -17.45 14.30 -12.10
CA ARG A 170 -17.53 13.03 -12.83
C ARG A 170 -17.81 13.28 -14.31
N SER A 171 -18.67 14.22 -14.66
CA SER A 171 -18.96 14.60 -16.05
C SER A 171 -17.71 15.06 -16.81
N ASP A 172 -16.85 15.87 -16.17
CA ASP A 172 -15.59 16.31 -16.78
C ASP A 172 -14.63 15.13 -17.01
N LEU A 173 -14.55 14.18 -16.06
CA LEU A 173 -13.77 12.95 -16.23
C LEU A 173 -14.28 12.08 -17.38
N GLU A 174 -15.60 11.99 -17.53
CA GLU A 174 -16.25 11.22 -18.60
C GLU A 174 -16.02 11.86 -19.97
N ALA A 175 -16.19 13.18 -20.06
CA ALA A 175 -15.99 13.93 -21.30
C ALA A 175 -14.53 13.91 -21.78
N LEU A 176 -13.58 14.04 -20.86
CA LEU A 176 -12.15 14.11 -21.16
C LEU A 176 -11.47 12.75 -21.19
N ALA A 177 -12.19 11.64 -21.00
CA ALA A 177 -11.60 10.30 -20.90
C ALA A 177 -10.77 9.88 -22.13
N TYR A 178 -11.14 10.37 -23.32
CA TYR A 178 -10.51 10.06 -24.60
C TYR A 178 -9.81 11.26 -25.24
N ASP A 179 -9.72 12.39 -24.53
CA ASP A 179 -9.10 13.61 -25.06
C ASP A 179 -7.55 13.47 -25.05
N PRO A 180 -6.85 13.75 -26.16
CA PRO A 180 -5.38 13.74 -26.21
C PRO A 180 -4.71 14.72 -25.24
N GLN A 181 -5.41 15.77 -24.82
CA GLN A 181 -4.99 16.83 -23.89
C GLN A 181 -5.75 16.74 -22.55
N ALA A 182 -6.28 15.57 -22.20
CA ALA A 182 -7.07 15.36 -20.99
C ALA A 182 -6.40 15.84 -19.70
N ALA A 183 -5.05 15.75 -19.61
CA ALA A 183 -4.32 16.18 -18.42
C ALA A 183 -4.47 17.68 -18.15
N ASP A 184 -4.21 18.51 -19.15
CA ASP A 184 -4.29 19.97 -19.02
C ASP A 184 -5.75 20.44 -18.92
N ALA A 185 -6.65 19.81 -19.69
CA ALA A 185 -8.07 20.09 -19.63
C ALA A 185 -8.68 19.76 -18.27
N LEU A 186 -8.31 18.63 -17.66
CA LEU A 186 -8.76 18.27 -16.30
C LEU A 186 -8.19 19.20 -15.25
N LEU A 187 -6.93 19.61 -15.39
CA LEU A 187 -6.32 20.56 -14.46
C LEU A 187 -7.04 21.92 -14.49
N ALA A 188 -7.47 22.37 -15.67
CA ALA A 188 -8.19 23.64 -15.83
C ALA A 188 -9.58 23.66 -15.15
N VAL A 189 -10.22 22.51 -15.00
CA VAL A 189 -11.57 22.39 -14.40
C VAL A 189 -11.55 21.84 -12.96
N ALA A 190 -10.43 21.28 -12.51
CA ALA A 190 -10.27 20.79 -11.14
C ALA A 190 -10.20 21.95 -10.14
N GLY A 191 -10.97 21.85 -9.07
CA GLY A 191 -10.87 22.78 -7.94
C GLY A 191 -9.80 22.30 -6.95
N ILE A 192 -8.92 23.18 -6.51
CA ILE A 192 -7.98 22.90 -5.40
C ILE A 192 -8.35 23.80 -4.23
N GLY A 193 -8.51 23.20 -3.05
CA GLY A 193 -8.88 23.94 -1.85
C GLY A 193 -8.43 23.25 -0.57
N GLU A 194 -8.88 23.80 0.55
CA GLU A 194 -8.53 23.26 1.86
C GLU A 194 -9.39 22.03 2.21
N ALA A 195 -8.78 21.08 2.95
CA ALA A 195 -9.49 20.02 3.64
C ALA A 195 -9.68 20.36 5.11
N ALA A 196 -10.90 20.13 5.61
CA ALA A 196 -11.19 20.19 7.03
C ALA A 196 -10.34 19.15 7.78
N PRO A 197 -9.79 19.46 8.97
CA PRO A 197 -8.97 18.50 9.72
C PRO A 197 -9.72 17.20 10.00
N ARG A 198 -10.98 17.30 10.40
CA ARG A 198 -11.86 16.17 10.69
C ARG A 198 -12.98 16.08 9.64
N LEU A 199 -13.36 14.86 9.29
CA LEU A 199 -14.54 14.58 8.47
C LEU A 199 -15.64 13.95 9.34
N PRO A 200 -16.64 14.71 9.78
CA PRO A 200 -17.74 14.15 10.54
C PRO A 200 -18.57 13.19 9.66
N ASP A 201 -19.04 12.12 10.28
CA ASP A 201 -19.89 11.09 9.68
C ASP A 201 -19.24 10.34 8.50
N ALA A 202 -17.91 10.34 8.44
CA ALA A 202 -17.17 9.56 7.46
C ALA A 202 -17.15 8.08 7.84
N LEU A 203 -17.23 7.22 6.83
CA LEU A 203 -16.94 5.80 6.97
C LEU A 203 -15.43 5.62 6.97
N GLU A 204 -14.84 5.44 8.15
CA GLU A 204 -13.40 5.22 8.31
C GLU A 204 -13.00 3.81 7.87
N ASN A 205 -11.71 3.60 7.58
CA ASN A 205 -11.16 2.28 7.29
C ASN A 205 -10.54 1.68 8.55
N ASP A 206 -11.21 0.67 9.09
CA ASP A 206 -10.81 -0.02 10.32
C ASP A 206 -9.53 -0.87 10.15
N ASP A 207 -9.08 -1.12 8.92
CA ASP A 207 -7.89 -1.95 8.65
C ASP A 207 -6.58 -1.15 8.72
N LEU A 208 -6.64 0.19 8.81
CA LEU A 208 -5.42 1.02 8.81
C LEU A 208 -4.72 1.09 10.16
N TYR A 209 -5.46 0.89 11.25
CA TYR A 209 -4.95 1.03 12.60
C TYR A 209 -5.51 -0.10 13.49
N PRO A 210 -4.72 -0.65 14.42
CA PRO A 210 -3.32 -0.33 14.69
C PRO A 210 -2.36 -0.83 13.59
N ASP A 211 -1.32 -0.04 13.30
CA ASP A 211 -0.27 -0.39 12.34
C ASP A 211 1.06 -0.63 13.07
N PHE A 212 1.67 -1.78 12.84
CA PHE A 212 2.93 -2.19 13.45
C PHE A 212 3.92 -2.61 12.36
N ALA A 213 5.04 -1.90 12.30
CA ALA A 213 6.13 -2.16 11.36
C ALA A 213 7.42 -2.40 12.14
N TRP A 214 8.19 -3.41 11.72
CA TRP A 214 9.51 -3.68 12.27
C TRP A 214 10.44 -4.16 11.18
N SER A 215 11.73 -3.94 11.36
CA SER A 215 12.76 -4.47 10.46
C SER A 215 14.03 -4.79 11.24
N ILE A 216 14.78 -5.77 10.74
CA ILE A 216 16.13 -6.10 11.22
C ILE A 216 17.02 -6.20 10.01
N GLY A 217 18.15 -5.49 10.01
CA GLY A 217 19.07 -5.46 8.87
C GLY A 217 20.48 -5.05 9.27
N PRO A 218 21.46 -5.23 8.37
CA PRO A 218 22.80 -4.73 8.62
C PRO A 218 22.84 -3.20 8.56
N TYR A 219 23.65 -2.57 9.40
CA TYR A 219 23.98 -1.15 9.28
C TYR A 219 25.49 -0.97 9.07
N VAL A 220 25.85 0.12 8.39
CA VAL A 220 27.23 0.58 8.21
C VAL A 220 27.26 2.08 8.48
N SER A 221 28.06 2.51 9.45
CA SER A 221 28.19 3.90 9.89
C SER A 221 29.64 4.38 9.71
N PRO A 222 29.94 5.12 8.64
CA PRO A 222 31.25 5.72 8.48
C PRO A 222 31.39 6.98 9.34
N SER A 223 32.51 7.13 10.03
CA SER A 223 32.93 8.35 10.72
C SER A 223 34.16 8.92 10.04
N TYR A 224 34.14 10.23 9.81
CA TYR A 224 35.20 10.97 9.12
C TYR A 224 35.75 12.03 10.07
N PHE A 225 36.97 12.51 9.80
CA PHE A 225 37.62 13.60 10.54
C PHE A 225 38.26 13.22 11.89
N ASP A 226 38.84 12.03 11.99
CA ASP A 226 39.78 11.73 13.07
C ASP A 226 41.23 12.09 12.67
N PRO A 227 42.03 12.75 13.53
CA PRO A 227 43.41 13.14 13.24
C PRO A 227 44.39 11.97 13.02
N GLU A 228 44.13 10.80 13.63
CA GLU A 228 45.00 9.62 13.57
C GLU A 228 44.49 8.58 12.55
N GLU A 229 43.17 8.40 12.45
CA GLU A 229 42.51 7.45 11.53
C GLU A 229 41.41 8.14 10.70
N PRO A 230 41.74 8.79 9.57
CA PRO A 230 40.85 9.73 8.86
C PRO A 230 39.52 9.15 8.37
N VAL A 231 39.41 7.81 8.31
CA VAL A 231 38.17 7.08 8.04
C VAL A 231 38.02 5.97 9.07
N ARG A 232 36.95 6.02 9.86
CA ARG A 232 36.51 4.94 10.76
C ARG A 232 35.19 4.35 10.27
N LEU A 233 34.98 3.07 10.51
CA LEU A 233 33.80 2.35 10.03
C LEU A 233 33.26 1.46 11.14
N ASP A 234 32.01 1.69 11.53
CA ASP A 234 31.26 0.76 12.36
C ASP A 234 30.26 -0.02 11.51
N GLY A 235 30.13 -1.31 11.79
CA GLY A 235 29.16 -2.17 11.15
C GLY A 235 28.56 -3.17 12.12
N GLY A 236 27.29 -3.49 11.90
CA GLY A 236 26.55 -4.34 12.81
C GLY A 236 25.14 -4.62 12.33
N ILE A 237 24.26 -4.93 13.28
CA ILE A 237 22.85 -5.21 13.05
C ILE A 237 22.03 -4.11 13.71
N GLU A 238 21.00 -3.66 13.01
CA GLU A 238 20.02 -2.69 13.46
C GLU A 238 18.64 -3.35 13.49
N ALA A 239 17.90 -3.12 14.56
CA ALA A 239 16.50 -3.46 14.69
C ALA A 239 15.68 -2.18 14.87
N THR A 240 14.69 -1.95 14.02
CA THR A 240 13.76 -0.82 14.13
C THR A 240 12.34 -1.30 14.34
N ALA A 241 11.57 -0.56 15.13
CA ALA A 241 10.16 -0.81 15.35
C ALA A 241 9.37 0.51 15.34
N ALA A 242 8.19 0.49 14.74
CA ALA A 242 7.24 1.59 14.71
C ALA A 242 5.83 1.07 14.97
N PHE A 243 5.12 1.71 15.87
CA PHE A 243 3.74 1.40 16.26
C PHE A 243 2.86 2.64 16.16
N ARG A 244 1.75 2.53 15.41
CA ARG A 244 0.77 3.59 15.20
C ARG A 244 -0.60 3.08 15.67
N PRO A 245 -0.99 3.34 16.93
CA PRO A 245 -2.25 2.84 17.47
C PRO A 245 -3.49 3.53 16.90
N ALA A 246 -3.34 4.78 16.44
CA ALA A 246 -4.43 5.61 15.96
C ALA A 246 -3.91 6.69 14.98
N PRO A 247 -4.77 7.33 14.18
CA PRO A 247 -4.37 8.42 13.29
C PRO A 247 -3.55 9.50 14.01
N GLY A 248 -2.44 9.90 13.38
CA GLY A 248 -1.53 10.94 13.89
C GLY A 248 -0.58 10.49 14.99
N TRP A 249 -0.74 9.30 15.59
CA TRP A 249 0.18 8.77 16.59
C TRP A 249 1.31 7.97 15.95
N THR A 250 2.52 8.13 16.46
CA THR A 250 3.67 7.28 16.11
C THR A 250 4.55 7.10 17.34
N ILE A 251 4.83 5.84 17.65
CA ILE A 251 5.78 5.40 18.68
C ILE A 251 6.84 4.61 17.94
N ALA A 252 8.09 5.08 17.93
CA ALA A 252 9.14 4.42 17.17
C ALA A 252 10.46 4.40 17.94
N GLY A 253 11.29 3.41 17.62
CA GLY A 253 12.64 3.32 18.13
C GLY A 253 13.53 2.40 17.31
N GLY A 254 14.83 2.59 17.46
CA GLY A 254 15.88 1.82 16.83
C GLY A 254 16.92 1.35 17.85
N LEU A 255 17.30 0.09 17.75
CA LEU A 255 18.36 -0.54 18.53
C LEU A 255 19.47 -0.98 17.57
N LYS A 256 20.70 -0.56 17.82
CA LYS A 256 21.87 -0.99 17.06
C LYS A 256 22.76 -1.86 17.93
N HIS A 257 23.28 -2.92 17.34
CA HIS A 257 24.31 -3.77 17.92
C HIS A 257 25.50 -3.81 16.97
N ARG A 258 26.62 -3.21 17.38
CA ARG A 258 27.89 -3.22 16.64
C ARG A 258 28.51 -4.61 16.70
N LEU A 259 28.94 -5.11 15.55
CA LEU A 259 29.62 -6.41 15.42
C LEU A 259 31.11 -6.25 15.08
N PHE A 260 31.44 -5.18 14.35
CA PHE A 260 32.80 -4.83 13.97
C PHE A 260 32.91 -3.32 13.84
N GLY A 261 34.09 -2.77 14.10
CA GLY A 261 34.37 -1.37 13.82
C GLY A 261 35.45 -0.80 14.72
N ASN A 262 36.09 0.27 14.24
CA ASN A 262 37.21 0.93 14.91
C ASN A 262 36.83 2.31 15.47
N VAL A 263 35.53 2.67 15.50
CA VAL A 263 35.11 3.98 16.04
C VAL A 263 35.41 4.07 17.54
N GLY A 264 35.36 2.95 18.27
CA GLY A 264 35.67 2.88 19.70
C GLY A 264 37.15 2.68 20.05
N ASP A 265 37.93 1.97 19.22
CA ASP A 265 39.21 1.35 19.62
C ASP A 265 40.28 2.31 20.17
N LYS A 266 40.15 3.62 19.94
CA LYS A 266 41.03 4.64 20.53
C LYS A 266 40.26 5.91 20.88
N SER A 267 39.73 5.95 22.10
CA SER A 267 39.41 7.19 22.80
C SER A 267 40.62 7.62 23.61
N GLN A 268 41.49 8.50 23.09
CA GLN A 268 42.37 9.23 24.01
C GLN A 268 41.46 10.03 24.94
N GLU A 269 41.50 9.73 26.23
CA GLU A 269 40.82 10.55 27.22
C GLU A 269 41.41 11.95 27.15
N SER A 270 40.53 12.96 27.12
CA SER A 270 40.96 14.35 27.12
C SER A 270 41.84 14.62 28.34
N ASN A 271 43.08 15.06 28.10
CA ASN A 271 44.00 15.49 29.15
C ASN A 271 43.69 16.90 29.68
N SER A 272 42.53 17.47 29.32
CA SER A 272 42.15 18.82 29.70
C SER A 272 41.71 18.88 31.16
N VAL A 273 42.28 19.83 31.90
CA VAL A 273 41.89 20.16 33.27
C VAL A 273 40.59 21.00 33.29
N LEU A 274 40.13 21.46 32.12
CA LEU A 274 38.91 22.24 31.96
C LEU A 274 37.68 21.33 31.84
N PRO A 275 36.47 21.84 32.17
CA PRO A 275 35.23 21.10 32.00
C PRO A 275 35.06 20.61 30.57
N HIS A 276 34.88 19.29 30.41
CA HIS A 276 34.68 18.63 29.13
C HIS A 276 33.26 18.85 28.64
N VAL A 277 33.10 19.53 27.49
CA VAL A 277 31.76 19.82 26.94
C VAL A 277 31.49 19.03 25.64
N ARG A 278 32.54 18.55 24.95
CA ARG A 278 32.43 17.78 23.68
C ARG A 278 33.55 16.75 23.44
N THR A 279 34.46 16.60 24.40
CA THR A 279 35.66 15.77 24.26
C THR A 279 35.44 14.33 24.75
N ASP A 280 34.30 14.05 25.39
CA ASP A 280 33.92 12.72 25.90
C ASP A 280 33.19 11.86 24.87
N GLY A 281 32.96 12.34 23.64
CA GLY A 281 32.32 11.57 22.56
C GLY A 281 32.89 10.15 22.37
N PRO A 282 34.22 9.98 22.39
CA PRO A 282 34.85 8.67 22.32
C PRO A 282 34.57 7.74 23.52
N ARG A 283 34.28 8.26 24.72
CA ARG A 283 33.88 7.44 25.89
C ARG A 283 32.51 6.79 25.67
N TYR A 284 31.57 7.54 25.09
CA TYR A 284 30.24 7.01 24.75
C TYR A 284 30.26 5.99 23.61
N ALA A 285 31.19 6.11 22.67
CA ALA A 285 31.39 5.13 21.60
C ALA A 285 32.01 3.80 22.11
N ASN A 286 32.57 3.82 23.32
CA ASN A 286 33.21 2.68 23.98
C ASN A 286 32.34 1.99 25.03
N GLU A 287 31.34 2.67 25.58
CA GLU A 287 30.54 2.16 26.70
C GLU A 287 29.46 1.12 26.32
N GLY A 288 29.37 0.69 25.06
CA GLY A 288 28.57 -0.49 24.71
C GLY A 288 28.48 -0.79 23.22
N ASP A 289 28.48 -2.07 22.89
CA ASP A 289 28.21 -2.54 21.52
C ASP A 289 26.72 -2.46 21.18
N THR A 290 25.83 -2.47 22.18
CA THR A 290 24.39 -2.31 22.01
C THR A 290 23.94 -0.95 22.50
N PHE A 291 23.32 -0.15 21.63
CA PHE A 291 22.83 1.18 21.98
C PHE A 291 21.49 1.49 21.29
N ILE A 292 20.71 2.35 21.94
CA ILE A 292 19.47 2.91 21.37
C ILE A 292 19.89 4.04 20.43
N ASP A 293 19.60 3.87 19.15
CA ASP A 293 19.89 4.87 18.13
C ASP A 293 18.89 6.04 18.19
N ASN A 294 17.61 5.71 18.30
CA ASN A 294 16.54 6.66 18.46
C ASN A 294 15.37 6.03 19.23
N ALA A 295 14.60 6.86 19.94
CA ALA A 295 13.34 6.48 20.55
C ALA A 295 12.48 7.73 20.70
N TYR A 296 11.27 7.73 20.15
CA TYR A 296 10.38 8.88 20.23
C TYR A 296 8.91 8.48 20.20
N VAL A 297 8.10 9.39 20.76
CA VAL A 297 6.64 9.37 20.65
C VAL A 297 6.24 10.72 20.06
N SER A 298 5.44 10.68 19.00
CA SER A 298 4.93 11.89 18.36
C SER A 298 3.44 11.76 18.10
N LYS A 299 2.74 12.89 18.21
CA LYS A 299 1.34 13.03 17.80
C LYS A 299 1.24 14.22 16.85
N GLN A 300 0.71 13.99 15.65
CA GLN A 300 0.44 15.04 14.66
C GLN A 300 -1.05 15.33 14.62
N TRP A 301 -1.41 16.62 14.59
CA TRP A 301 -2.80 17.06 14.41
C TRP A 301 -2.82 18.41 13.71
N LYS A 302 -3.93 18.71 13.03
CA LYS A 302 -4.23 20.04 12.50
C LYS A 302 -5.33 20.64 13.37
N ALA A 303 -5.07 21.83 13.94
CA ALA A 303 -6.10 22.57 14.66
C ALA A 303 -7.22 22.94 13.67
N GLY A 304 -8.47 22.69 14.06
CA GLY A 304 -9.62 23.22 13.33
C GLY A 304 -9.67 24.73 13.46
N ASN A 305 -10.13 25.41 12.41
CA ASN A 305 -10.78 26.70 12.55
C ASN A 305 -12.24 26.49 12.93
#